data_AF-A0A2N2E6D6-F1
#
_entry.id   AF-A0A2N2E6D6-F1
#
_cell.length_a   1.000
_cell.length_b   1.000
_cell.length_c   1.000
_cell.angle_alpha   90.00
_cell.angle_beta   90.00
_cell.angle_gamma   90.00
#
_symmetry.space_group_name_H-M   'P 1'
#
loop_
_entity.id
_entity.type
_entity.pdbx_description
1 polymer ?
#
loop_
_entity_poly.entity_id
_entity_poly.type
_entity_poly.pdbx_seq_one_letter_code
_entity_poly.pdbx_strand_id
1 'polypeptide(L)'
;MKPKHPRKWFLFALIIVFLFTSIPVWAGEEGVVTGSVVNLREGAGLNNSIVTKTEAGQGLTVLGRSGDWLQVRLYNGNEGWIHKDLVEIKNVLKMIKVTDD
;
A
#
# COMPACT_ATOMS: atom_id res chain seq x y z
N MET A 1 39.97 -30.41 -26.11
CA MET A 1 39.37 -30.05 -24.80
C MET A 1 38.06 -29.32 -25.06
N LYS A 2 36.92 -29.84 -24.56
CA LYS A 2 35.62 -29.16 -24.60
C LYS A 2 35.24 -28.75 -23.17
N PRO A 3 34.86 -27.49 -22.89
CA PRO A 3 34.50 -27.08 -21.54
C PRO A 3 33.19 -27.76 -21.13
N LYS A 4 33.20 -28.40 -19.97
CA LYS A 4 32.04 -29.08 -19.38
C LYS A 4 31.36 -28.14 -18.39
N HIS A 5 30.52 -27.22 -18.87
CA HIS A 5 29.61 -26.48 -17.99
C HIS A 5 28.39 -27.36 -17.65
N PRO A 6 28.06 -27.56 -16.37
CA PRO A 6 26.95 -28.43 -15.98
C PRO A 6 25.61 -27.70 -16.19
N ARG A 7 24.84 -28.17 -17.17
CA ARG A 7 23.48 -27.70 -17.53
C ARG A 7 22.46 -27.65 -16.37
N LYS A 8 22.81 -28.18 -15.19
CA LYS A 8 21.95 -28.23 -13.99
C LYS A 8 21.94 -26.94 -13.17
N TRP A 9 22.96 -26.08 -13.31
CA TRP A 9 23.01 -24.81 -12.56
C TRP A 9 22.05 -23.76 -13.15
N PHE A 10 21.81 -23.82 -14.46
CA PHE A 10 20.86 -22.95 -15.16
C PHE A 10 19.39 -23.27 -14.85
N LEU A 11 19.06 -24.53 -14.59
CA LEU A 11 17.70 -24.95 -14.21
C LEU A 11 17.37 -24.63 -12.74
N PHE A 12 18.37 -24.61 -11.86
CA PHE A 12 18.19 -24.22 -10.45
C PHE A 12 17.97 -22.71 -10.29
N ALA A 13 18.63 -21.89 -11.11
CA ALA A 13 18.44 -20.44 -11.12
C ALA A 13 17.02 -20.01 -11.58
N LEU A 14 16.36 -20.80 -12.45
CA LEU A 14 15.03 -20.49 -12.97
C LEU A 14 13.91 -20.68 -11.92
N ILE A 15 14.10 -21.59 -10.96
CA ILE A 15 13.14 -21.89 -9.88
C ILE A 15 13.17 -20.81 -8.79
N ILE A 16 14.33 -20.21 -8.53
CA ILE A 16 14.49 -19.14 -7.52
C ILE A 16 13.79 -17.85 -7.97
N VAL A 17 13.80 -17.55 -9.28
CA VAL A 17 13.07 -16.40 -9.84
C VAL A 17 11.56 -16.58 -9.70
N PHE A 18 11.04 -17.81 -9.81
CA PHE A 18 9.61 -18.12 -9.70
C PHE A 18 9.09 -18.16 -8.25
N LEU A 19 9.98 -18.30 -7.25
CA LEU A 19 9.63 -18.26 -5.83
C LEU A 19 9.62 -16.84 -5.24
N PHE A 20 10.09 -15.85 -5.98
CA PHE A 20 10.10 -14.43 -5.58
C PHE A 20 9.03 -13.57 -6.27
N THR A 21 8.22 -14.13 -7.17
CA THR A 21 7.24 -13.35 -7.98
C THR A 21 5.92 -13.04 -7.27
N SER A 22 5.69 -13.61 -6.09
CA SER A 22 4.46 -13.36 -5.32
C SER A 22 4.66 -12.23 -4.30
N ILE A 23 5.23 -11.09 -4.70
CA ILE A 23 5.05 -9.88 -3.90
C ILE A 23 3.60 -9.44 -4.16
N PRO A 24 2.68 -9.53 -3.18
CA PRO A 24 1.33 -9.01 -3.38
C PRO A 24 1.46 -7.50 -3.61
N VAL A 25 1.23 -7.08 -4.84
CA VAL A 25 0.96 -5.67 -5.13
C VAL A 25 -0.46 -5.43 -4.63
N TRP A 26 -0.58 -4.68 -3.53
CA TRP A 26 -1.89 -4.25 -3.05
C TRP A 26 -2.49 -3.34 -4.12
N ALA A 27 -3.49 -3.84 -4.84
CA ALA A 27 -4.22 -3.07 -5.83
C ALA A 27 -5.17 -2.12 -5.09
N GLY A 28 -4.66 -0.94 -4.72
CA GLY A 28 -5.45 0.12 -4.10
C GLY A 28 -4.88 1.50 -4.44
N GLU A 29 -5.67 2.53 -4.21
CA GLU A 29 -5.21 3.89 -4.41
C GLU A 29 -4.21 4.26 -3.30
N GLU A 30 -3.05 4.77 -3.70
CA GLU A 30 -2.01 5.18 -2.75
C GLU A 30 -2.33 6.56 -2.18
N GLY A 31 -2.04 6.74 -0.89
CA GLY A 31 -2.26 8.00 -0.20
C GLY A 31 -1.27 8.22 0.94
N VAL A 32 -1.37 9.38 1.57
CA VAL A 32 -0.54 9.78 2.70
C VAL A 32 -1.44 10.38 3.78
N VAL A 33 -1.16 10.06 5.04
CA VAL A 33 -1.83 10.68 6.19
C VAL A 33 -1.37 12.14 6.32
N THR A 34 -2.31 13.06 6.46
CA THR A 34 -2.02 14.50 6.60
C THR A 34 -2.18 15.02 8.04
N GLY A 35 -2.98 14.34 8.86
CA GLY A 35 -3.18 14.71 10.26
C GLY A 35 -1.99 14.36 11.15
N SER A 36 -1.64 15.24 12.11
CA SER A 36 -0.46 15.08 12.98
C SER A 36 -0.48 13.76 13.77
N VAL A 37 -1.61 13.45 14.40
CA VAL A 37 -1.87 12.16 15.06
C VAL A 37 -3.29 11.76 14.71
N VAL A 38 -3.44 10.66 13.98
CA VAL A 38 -4.72 10.15 13.50
C VAL A 38 -4.98 8.77 14.07
N ASN A 39 -6.21 8.55 14.51
CA ASN A 39 -6.64 7.26 15.03
C ASN A 39 -7.14 6.39 13.87
N LEU A 40 -6.53 5.23 13.70
CA LEU A 40 -7.03 4.16 12.85
C LEU A 40 -8.05 3.34 13.65
N ARG A 41 -9.25 3.15 13.12
CA ARG A 41 -10.36 2.51 13.84
C ARG A 41 -10.75 1.15 13.26
N GLU A 42 -11.41 0.31 14.05
CA GLU A 42 -11.85 -1.02 13.59
C GLU A 42 -12.98 -0.97 12.55
N GLY A 43 -13.75 0.11 12.54
CA GLY A 43 -14.89 0.29 11.63
C GLY A 43 -15.07 1.75 11.20
N ALA A 44 -15.88 1.94 10.15
CA ALA A 44 -16.31 3.25 9.69
C ALA A 44 -17.20 3.92 10.76
N GLY A 45 -16.64 4.87 11.51
CA GLY A 45 -17.38 5.65 12.50
C GLY A 45 -16.57 6.01 13.74
N LEU A 46 -16.98 7.10 14.40
CA LEU A 46 -16.34 7.60 15.63
C LEU A 46 -16.55 6.70 16.86
N ASN A 47 -17.57 5.85 16.83
CA ASN A 47 -17.93 4.95 17.93
C ASN A 47 -17.14 3.64 17.92
N ASN A 48 -16.38 3.36 16.85
CA ASN A 48 -15.57 2.14 16.75
C ASN A 48 -14.26 2.30 17.53
N SER A 49 -13.77 1.19 18.08
CA SER A 49 -12.51 1.11 18.81
C SER A 49 -11.32 1.56 17.95
N ILE A 50 -10.28 2.09 18.61
CA ILE A 50 -9.04 2.51 17.97
C ILE A 50 -8.11 1.30 17.89
N VAL A 51 -7.73 0.91 16.67
CA VAL A 51 -6.74 -0.14 16.40
C VAL A 51 -5.34 0.36 16.73
N THR A 52 -5.00 1.53 16.20
CA THR A 52 -3.67 2.14 16.37
C THR A 52 -3.71 3.63 16.08
N LYS A 53 -2.60 4.31 16.34
CA LYS A 53 -2.37 5.70 15.97
C LYS A 53 -1.34 5.76 14.86
N THR A 54 -1.57 6.63 13.89
CA THR A 54 -0.65 6.91 12.77
C THR A 54 -0.37 8.41 12.75
N GLU A 55 0.78 8.77 12.19
CA GLU A 55 1.23 10.17 12.11
C GLU A 55 1.20 10.68 10.67
N ALA A 56 1.31 12.00 10.53
CA ALA A 56 1.41 12.66 9.24
C ALA A 56 2.62 12.15 8.44
N GLY A 57 2.49 12.07 7.13
CA GLY A 57 3.54 11.58 6.23
C GLY A 57 3.58 10.05 6.08
N GLN A 58 2.82 9.31 6.89
CA GLN A 58 2.75 7.86 6.75
C GLN A 58 2.00 7.46 5.47
N GLY A 59 2.63 6.63 4.65
CA GLY A 59 2.05 6.07 3.43
C GLY A 59 1.01 5.00 3.73
N LEU A 60 -0.04 4.98 2.92
CA LEU A 60 -1.14 4.03 3.02
C LEU A 60 -1.69 3.66 1.65
N THR A 61 -2.31 2.49 1.60
CA THR A 61 -3.08 2.01 0.45
C THR A 61 -4.55 1.95 0.84
N VAL A 62 -5.42 2.55 0.03
CA VAL A 62 -6.88 2.51 0.22
C VAL A 62 -7.41 1.18 -0.28
N LEU A 63 -7.99 0.39 0.63
CA LEU A 63 -8.60 -0.91 0.36
C LEU A 63 -10.10 -0.80 0.04
N GLY A 64 -10.77 0.21 0.60
CA GLY A 64 -12.22 0.35 0.49
C GLY A 64 -12.75 1.67 1.03
N ARG A 65 -14.04 1.91 0.84
CA ARG A 65 -14.73 3.17 1.21
C ARG A 65 -16.09 2.88 1.81
N SER A 66 -16.48 3.63 2.83
CA SER A 66 -17.81 3.60 3.43
C SER A 66 -18.18 4.99 3.95
N GLY A 67 -19.05 5.69 3.23
CA GLY A 67 -19.37 7.09 3.50
C GLY A 67 -18.11 7.96 3.49
N ASP A 68 -17.87 8.67 4.59
CA ASP A 68 -16.69 9.53 4.76
C ASP A 68 -15.45 8.79 5.30
N TRP A 69 -15.50 7.47 5.39
CA TRP A 69 -14.44 6.64 5.92
C TRP A 69 -13.76 5.83 4.81
N LEU A 70 -12.43 5.77 4.90
CA LEU A 70 -11.57 4.98 4.04
C LEU A 70 -11.07 3.79 4.84
N GLN A 71 -11.26 2.58 4.33
CA GLN A 71 -10.54 1.41 4.81
C GLN A 71 -9.15 1.45 4.18
N VAL A 72 -8.11 1.47 5.01
CA VAL A 72 -6.73 1.65 4.58
C VAL A 72 -5.83 0.60 5.21
N ARG A 73 -4.76 0.28 4.49
CA ARG A 73 -3.63 -0.47 4.99
C ARG A 73 -2.42 0.45 5.06
N LEU A 74 -1.87 0.59 6.25
CA LEU A 74 -0.62 1.28 6.48
C LEU A 74 0.56 0.39 6.02
N TYR A 75 1.67 1.01 5.60
CA TYR A 75 2.86 0.26 5.16
C TYR A 75 3.50 -0.60 6.26
N ASN A 76 3.24 -0.29 7.54
CA ASN A 76 3.64 -1.13 8.67
C ASN A 76 2.79 -2.41 8.82
N GLY A 77 1.79 -2.61 7.95
CA GLY A 77 0.92 -3.78 7.93
C GLY A 77 -0.38 -3.63 8.70
N ASN A 78 -0.58 -2.53 9.42
CA ASN A 78 -1.82 -2.29 10.17
C ASN A 78 -2.96 -1.88 9.22
N GLU A 79 -4.14 -2.45 9.44
CA GLU A 79 -5.35 -2.16 8.68
C GLU A 79 -6.44 -1.55 9.58
N GLY A 80 -7.25 -0.68 9.00
CA GLY A 80 -8.43 -0.14 9.67
C GLY A 80 -9.02 1.03 8.91
N TRP A 81 -9.80 1.85 9.62
CA TRP A 81 -10.60 2.91 9.05
C TRP A 81 -10.12 4.29 9.49
N ILE A 82 -9.98 5.18 8.51
CA ILE A 82 -9.55 6.58 8.69
C ILE A 82 -10.56 7.51 8.00
N HIS A 83 -10.79 8.69 8.57
CA HIS A 83 -11.66 9.67 7.93
C HIS A 83 -10.99 10.23 6.67
N LYS A 84 -11.74 10.39 5.57
CA LYS A 84 -11.20 10.80 4.27
C LYS A 84 -10.44 12.13 4.31
N ASP A 85 -10.88 13.07 5.15
CA ASP A 85 -10.28 14.41 5.28
C ASP A 85 -8.87 14.40 5.91
N LEU A 86 -8.49 13.27 6.52
CA LEU A 86 -7.19 13.09 7.15
C LEU A 86 -6.19 12.37 6.21
N VAL A 87 -6.57 12.16 4.96
CA VAL A 87 -5.80 11.43 3.95
C VAL A 87 -5.75 12.24 2.67
N GLU A 88 -4.55 12.42 2.14
CA GLU A 88 -4.34 12.90 0.78
C GLU A 88 -4.11 11.71 -0.15
N ILE A 89 -5.06 11.46 -1.05
CA ILE A 89 -4.97 10.40 -2.04
C ILE A 89 -4.16 10.92 -3.24
N LYS A 90 -3.13 10.16 -3.65
CA LYS A 90 -2.31 10.47 -4.81
C LYS A 90 -3.09 10.20 -6.10
N ASN A 91 -3.80 11.20 -6.57
CA ASN A 91 -4.47 11.15 -7.87
C ASN A 91 -3.46 11.41 -9.00
N VAL A 92 -2.98 10.34 -9.65
CA VAL A 92 -2.08 10.43 -10.80
C VAL A 92 -2.69 11.27 -11.93
N LEU A 93 -4.01 11.21 -12.13
CA LEU A 93 -4.72 12.03 -13.13
C LEU A 93 -4.65 13.54 -12.85
N LYS A 94 -4.49 13.95 -11.59
CA LYS A 94 -4.33 15.36 -11.23
C LYS A 94 -2.93 15.86 -11.57
N MET A 95 -1.91 15.00 -11.49
CA MET A 95 -0.54 15.36 -11.86
C MET A 95 -0.37 15.58 -13.36
N ILE A 96 -1.03 14.76 -14.20
CA ILE A 96 -0.91 14.88 -15.67
C ILE A 96 -1.47 16.22 -16.17
N LYS A 97 -2.54 16.74 -15.57
CA LYS A 97 -3.13 18.03 -15.96
C LYS A 97 -2.33 19.26 -15.51
N VAL A 98 -1.45 19.14 -14.51
CA VAL A 98 -0.68 20.28 -13.97
C VAL A 98 0.57 20.58 -14.82
N THR A 99 1.03 19.60 -15.62
CA THR A 99 2.25 19.72 -16.42
C THR A 99 2.02 20.22 -17.86
N ASP A 100 0.78 20.53 -18.24
CA ASP A 100 0.41 21.03 -19.57
C ASP A 100 0.24 22.57 -19.63
N ASP A 101 0.54 23.30 -18.54
CA ASP A 101 0.46 24.78 -18.44
C ASP A 101 1.85 25.45 -18.40
#